data_AF-A0A101NBV8-F1
#
_entry.id   AF-A0A101NBV8-F1
#
_cell.length_a   1.000
_cell.length_b   1.000
_cell.length_c   1.000
_cell.angle_alpha   90.00
_cell.angle_beta   90.00
_cell.angle_gamma   90.00
#
_symmetry.space_group_name_H-M   'P 1'
#
loop_
_entity.id
_entity.type
_entity.pdbx_description
1 polymer ?
#
loop_
_entity_poly.entity_id
_entity_poly.type
_entity_poly.pdbx_seq_one_letter_code
_entity_poly.pdbx_strand_id
1 'polypeptide(L)'
;MTIEGVAAVATVAITAVGLPAVYWQARAAGRAARSPVAAAGVTARAQHAQDRRTAQRAAFLELLAAVRTLRDADARARDAALFCHLVRNRDNESGARRTEAEEERSQAIDAVAEAYDALHKAAALVTLEGPDELLGFLDSLTRIGRSLIYVCQIVPPDAVNERVLVAEGEAVPPARVREMYDEAERAFVTAARRYLNGDPPGLA
;
A
#
# COMPACT_ATOMS: atom_id res chain seq x y z
N MET A 1 24.04 -53.72 -56.30
CA MET A 1 23.08 -53.15 -55.33
C MET A 1 23.35 -51.66 -55.25
N THR A 2 22.49 -50.85 -55.85
CA THR A 2 22.70 -49.40 -56.00
C THR A 2 22.09 -48.62 -54.82
N ILE A 3 22.83 -47.61 -54.37
CA ILE A 3 22.59 -46.76 -53.19
C ILE A 3 21.32 -45.89 -53.34
N GLU A 4 20.74 -45.84 -54.53
CA GLU A 4 19.54 -45.04 -54.86
C GLU A 4 18.25 -45.59 -54.25
N GLY A 5 18.18 -46.89 -53.92
CA GLY A 5 16.98 -47.50 -53.32
C GLY A 5 16.73 -47.16 -51.85
N VAL A 6 17.75 -46.71 -51.12
CA VAL A 6 17.64 -46.46 -49.66
C VAL A 6 17.18 -45.03 -49.35
N ALA A 7 17.48 -44.06 -50.22
CA ALA A 7 17.05 -42.67 -50.04
C ALA A 7 15.54 -42.46 -50.31
N ALA A 8 14.95 -43.20 -51.25
CA ALA A 8 13.54 -43.08 -51.59
C ALA A 8 12.61 -43.59 -50.47
N VAL A 9 13.00 -44.65 -49.77
CA VAL A 9 12.19 -45.23 -48.68
C VAL A 9 12.25 -44.37 -47.40
N ALA A 10 13.40 -43.73 -47.11
CA ALA A 10 13.52 -42.81 -45.97
C ALA A 10 12.72 -41.51 -46.17
N THR A 11 12.64 -41.00 -47.40
CA THR A 11 11.95 -39.72 -47.68
C THR A 11 10.42 -39.88 -47.68
N VAL A 12 9.91 -41.05 -48.07
CA VAL A 12 8.47 -41.37 -48.03
C VAL A 12 7.98 -41.66 -46.60
N ALA A 13 8.82 -42.24 -45.74
CA ALA A 13 8.48 -42.47 -44.34
C ALA A 13 8.42 -41.18 -43.50
N ILE A 14 9.27 -40.19 -43.78
CA ILE A 14 9.29 -38.91 -43.06
C ILE A 14 8.11 -38.01 -43.46
N THR A 15 7.67 -38.08 -44.72
CA THR A 15 6.51 -37.31 -45.20
C THR A 15 5.17 -37.88 -44.74
N ALA A 16 5.02 -39.21 -44.62
CA ALA A 16 3.77 -39.82 -44.16
C ALA A 16 3.47 -39.58 -42.66
N VAL A 17 4.49 -39.37 -41.82
CA VAL A 17 4.31 -39.17 -40.36
C VAL A 17 4.30 -37.69 -39.97
N GLY A 18 4.99 -36.82 -40.72
CA GLY A 18 5.03 -35.37 -40.44
C GLY A 18 3.80 -34.59 -40.88
N LEU A 19 3.20 -34.94 -42.02
CA LEU A 19 2.06 -34.22 -42.59
C LEU A 19 0.79 -34.23 -41.72
N PRO A 20 0.39 -35.35 -41.07
CA PRO A 20 -0.77 -35.35 -40.18
C PRO A 20 -0.54 -34.47 -38.94
N ALA A 21 0.63 -34.58 -38.29
CA ALA A 21 0.92 -33.82 -37.08
C ALA A 21 0.93 -32.31 -37.33
N VAL A 22 1.52 -31.86 -38.45
CA VAL A 22 1.54 -30.45 -38.85
C VAL A 22 0.14 -29.97 -39.27
N TYR A 23 -0.66 -30.81 -39.95
CA TYR A 23 -2.05 -30.50 -40.28
C TYR A 23 -2.95 -30.39 -39.05
N TRP A 24 -2.78 -31.27 -38.06
CA TRP A 24 -3.52 -31.24 -36.79
C TRP A 24 -3.10 -30.07 -35.91
N GLN A 25 -1.82 -29.72 -35.86
CA GLN A 25 -1.32 -28.52 -35.17
C GLN A 25 -1.79 -27.23 -35.84
N ALA A 26 -1.76 -27.14 -37.17
CA ALA A 26 -2.31 -26.00 -37.91
C ALA A 26 -3.84 -25.89 -37.75
N ARG A 27 -4.55 -27.02 -37.65
CA ARG A 27 -6.00 -27.06 -37.36
C ARG A 27 -6.32 -26.69 -35.91
N ALA A 28 -5.46 -27.04 -34.95
CA ALA A 28 -5.59 -26.64 -33.55
C ALA A 28 -5.30 -25.15 -33.35
N ALA A 29 -4.23 -24.62 -33.95
CA ALA A 29 -3.91 -23.19 -33.99
C ALA A 29 -5.02 -22.40 -34.73
N GLY A 30 -5.55 -22.96 -35.82
CA GLY A 30 -6.69 -22.40 -36.55
C GLY A 30 -8.01 -22.43 -35.77
N ARG A 31 -8.23 -23.39 -34.85
CA ARG A 31 -9.41 -23.40 -33.96
C ARG A 31 -9.24 -22.47 -32.76
N ALA A 32 -8.03 -22.34 -32.21
CA ALA A 32 -7.72 -21.36 -31.17
C ALA A 32 -7.86 -19.90 -31.68
N ALA A 33 -7.53 -19.66 -32.96
CA ALA A 33 -7.72 -18.37 -33.63
C ALA A 33 -9.16 -18.12 -34.14
N ARG A 34 -10.01 -19.14 -34.27
CA ARG A 34 -11.38 -19.05 -34.85
C ARG A 34 -12.50 -18.89 -33.84
N SER A 35 -12.22 -18.92 -32.53
CA SER A 35 -13.23 -18.52 -31.54
C SER A 35 -12.98 -17.07 -31.15
N PRO A 36 -13.64 -16.09 -31.81
CA PRO A 36 -13.58 -14.70 -31.38
C PRO A 36 -14.02 -14.55 -29.93
N VAL A 37 -14.81 -15.49 -29.38
CA VAL A 37 -15.20 -15.54 -27.96
C VAL A 37 -14.04 -15.96 -27.05
N ALA A 38 -13.19 -16.90 -27.47
CA ALA A 38 -12.01 -17.30 -26.69
C ALA A 38 -10.91 -16.24 -26.77
N ALA A 39 -10.68 -15.64 -27.94
CA ALA A 39 -9.77 -14.53 -28.11
C ALA A 39 -10.26 -13.27 -27.35
N ALA A 40 -11.56 -12.93 -27.46
CA ALA A 40 -12.18 -11.88 -26.67
C ALA A 40 -12.17 -12.18 -25.16
N GLY A 41 -12.27 -13.45 -24.77
CA GLY A 41 -12.16 -13.87 -23.37
C GLY A 41 -10.73 -13.75 -22.84
N VAL A 42 -9.71 -14.00 -23.65
CA VAL A 42 -8.30 -13.80 -23.29
C VAL A 42 -7.97 -12.31 -23.23
N THR A 43 -8.42 -11.51 -24.20
CA THR A 43 -8.22 -10.05 -24.17
C THR A 43 -9.01 -9.40 -23.05
N ALA A 44 -10.26 -9.81 -22.79
CA ALA A 44 -11.05 -9.31 -21.65
C ALA A 44 -10.41 -9.68 -20.31
N ARG A 45 -9.87 -10.90 -20.15
CA ARG A 45 -9.12 -11.26 -18.94
C ARG A 45 -7.84 -10.45 -18.78
N ALA A 46 -7.11 -10.20 -19.87
CA ALA A 46 -5.93 -9.34 -19.85
C ALA A 46 -6.30 -7.89 -19.49
N GLN A 47 -7.38 -7.37 -20.05
CA GLN A 47 -7.93 -6.05 -19.76
C GLN A 47 -8.35 -5.94 -18.29
N HIS A 48 -9.14 -6.90 -17.77
CA HIS A 48 -9.54 -6.93 -16.36
C HIS A 48 -8.35 -7.03 -15.42
N ALA A 49 -7.31 -7.80 -15.76
CA ALA A 49 -6.09 -7.87 -14.96
C ALA A 49 -5.32 -6.54 -14.97
N GLN A 50 -5.32 -5.82 -16.09
CA GLN A 50 -4.70 -4.50 -16.21
C GLN A 50 -5.49 -3.43 -15.45
N ASP A 51 -6.82 -3.44 -15.54
CA ASP A 51 -7.70 -2.53 -14.80
C ASP A 51 -7.56 -2.75 -13.29
N ARG A 52 -7.51 -4.02 -12.86
CA ARG A 52 -7.28 -4.37 -11.46
C ARG A 52 -5.93 -3.86 -10.95
N ARG A 53 -4.83 -4.07 -11.70
CA ARG A 53 -3.51 -3.53 -11.34
C ARG A 53 -3.51 -2.00 -11.25
N THR A 54 -4.26 -1.34 -12.14
CA THR A 54 -4.37 0.12 -12.16
C THR A 54 -5.13 0.63 -10.93
N ALA A 55 -6.26 0.01 -10.59
CA ALA A 55 -7.04 0.32 -9.40
C ALA A 55 -6.23 0.07 -8.11
N GLN A 56 -5.53 -1.05 -8.02
CA GLN A 56 -4.64 -1.36 -6.90
C GLN A 56 -3.53 -0.31 -6.75
N ARG A 57 -2.88 0.06 -7.86
CA ARG A 57 -1.84 1.09 -7.85
C ARG A 57 -2.39 2.43 -7.37
N ALA A 58 -3.60 2.82 -7.78
CA ALA A 58 -4.24 4.04 -7.29
C ALA A 58 -4.51 3.95 -5.78
N ALA A 59 -5.08 2.84 -5.29
CA ALA A 59 -5.34 2.63 -3.86
C ALA A 59 -4.05 2.69 -3.01
N PHE A 60 -2.95 2.09 -3.49
CA PHE A 60 -1.65 2.19 -2.80
C PHE A 60 -1.11 3.62 -2.76
N LEU A 61 -1.30 4.41 -3.82
CA LEU A 61 -0.89 5.81 -3.85
C LEU A 61 -1.73 6.68 -2.92
N GLU A 62 -3.04 6.46 -2.87
CA GLU A 62 -3.94 7.14 -1.91
C GLU A 62 -3.56 6.82 -0.48
N LEU A 63 -3.27 5.55 -0.19
CA LEU A 63 -2.81 5.12 1.13
C LEU A 63 -1.48 5.78 1.52
N LEU A 64 -0.50 5.81 0.60
CA LEU A 64 0.77 6.50 0.82
C LEU A 64 0.58 8.00 1.07
N ALA A 65 -0.35 8.64 0.37
CA ALA A 65 -0.70 10.03 0.61
C ALA A 65 -1.31 10.20 2.01
N ALA A 66 -2.26 9.35 2.39
CA ALA A 66 -2.91 9.41 3.69
C ALA A 66 -1.94 9.20 4.87
N VAL A 67 -0.99 8.25 4.75
CA VAL A 67 0.07 8.02 5.75
C VAL A 67 0.89 9.30 5.99
N ARG A 68 1.27 9.99 4.91
CA ARG A 68 2.01 11.26 4.98
C ARG A 68 1.17 12.38 5.55
N THR A 69 -0.09 12.50 5.13
CA THR A 69 -1.01 13.50 5.67
C THR A 69 -1.18 13.35 7.17
N LEU A 70 -1.29 12.12 7.69
CA LEU A 70 -1.35 11.87 9.14
C LEU A 70 -0.05 12.30 9.85
N ARG A 71 1.11 11.98 9.27
CA ARG A 71 2.42 12.42 9.80
C ARG A 71 2.53 13.94 9.88
N ASP A 72 2.15 14.64 8.81
CA ASP A 72 2.20 16.10 8.72
C ASP A 72 1.17 16.74 9.66
N ALA A 73 0.03 16.09 9.89
CA ALA A 73 -0.95 16.53 10.88
C ALA A 73 -0.42 16.37 12.32
N ASP A 74 0.22 15.24 12.68
CA ASP A 74 0.85 15.07 14.01
C ASP A 74 1.92 16.12 14.26
N ALA A 75 2.77 16.39 13.26
CA ALA A 75 3.80 17.43 13.36
C ALA A 75 3.18 18.81 13.66
N ARG A 76 2.13 19.20 12.93
CA ARG A 76 1.42 20.47 13.18
C ARG A 76 0.74 20.51 14.54
N ALA A 77 0.11 19.42 14.96
CA ALA A 77 -0.52 19.33 16.27
C ALA A 77 0.48 19.51 17.42
N ARG A 78 1.71 18.99 17.27
CA ARG A 78 2.79 19.23 18.23
C ARG A 78 3.22 20.67 18.29
N ASP A 79 3.40 21.31 17.12
CA ASP A 79 3.84 22.70 17.05
C ASP A 79 2.78 23.62 17.68
N ALA A 80 1.50 23.37 17.37
CA ALA A 80 0.37 24.08 17.99
C ALA A 80 0.28 23.82 19.51
N ALA A 81 0.53 22.59 19.97
CA ALA A 81 0.55 22.28 21.39
C ALA A 81 1.68 22.99 22.12
N LEU A 82 2.89 23.03 21.54
CA LEU A 82 4.04 23.78 22.07
C LEU A 82 3.72 25.28 22.14
N PHE A 83 3.16 25.84 21.06
CA PHE A 83 2.76 27.24 21.02
C PHE A 83 1.74 27.57 22.13
N CYS A 84 0.68 26.76 22.26
CA CYS A 84 -0.32 26.89 23.32
C CYS A 84 0.31 26.83 24.72
N HIS A 85 1.27 25.93 24.95
CA HIS A 85 1.99 25.83 26.22
C HIS A 85 2.85 27.08 26.52
N LEU A 86 3.59 27.58 25.52
CA LEU A 86 4.42 28.78 25.65
C LEU A 86 3.58 30.04 25.94
N VAL A 87 2.44 30.17 25.28
CA VAL A 87 1.48 31.28 25.47
C VAL A 87 0.85 31.23 26.87
N ARG A 88 0.47 30.05 27.36
CA ARG A 88 -0.07 29.86 28.71
C ARG A 88 0.93 30.21 29.81
N ASN A 89 2.20 29.86 29.63
CA ASN A 89 3.25 30.08 30.63
C ASN A 89 3.78 31.53 30.68
N ARG A 90 3.29 32.43 29.82
CA ARG A 90 3.64 33.84 29.88
C ARG A 90 2.62 34.62 30.71
N ASP A 91 3.11 35.21 31.79
CA ASP A 91 2.31 35.95 32.77
C ASP A 91 1.63 37.21 32.21
N ASN A 92 2.10 37.75 31.08
CA ASN A 92 1.63 39.02 30.50
C ASN A 92 0.82 38.86 29.19
N GLU A 93 0.50 37.63 28.76
CA GLU A 93 -0.26 37.46 27.52
C GLU A 93 -1.75 37.72 27.70
N SER A 94 -2.35 38.40 26.71
CA SER A 94 -3.76 38.74 26.73
C SER A 94 -4.62 37.48 26.63
N GLY A 95 -5.81 37.51 27.25
CA GLY A 95 -6.77 36.41 27.14
C GLY A 95 -7.09 36.05 25.68
N ALA A 96 -7.12 37.04 24.78
CA ALA A 96 -7.35 36.82 23.35
C ALA A 96 -6.29 35.93 22.68
N ARG A 97 -4.99 36.12 22.99
CA ARG A 97 -3.93 35.26 22.44
C ARG A 97 -3.99 33.84 22.99
N ARG A 98 -4.39 33.68 24.25
CA ARG A 98 -4.58 32.35 24.84
C ARG A 98 -5.73 31.60 24.15
N THR A 99 -6.84 32.28 23.88
CA THR A 99 -7.96 31.70 23.13
C THR A 99 -7.55 31.32 21.70
N GLU A 100 -6.85 32.19 20.98
CA GLU A 100 -6.35 31.91 19.63
C GLU A 100 -5.43 30.67 19.60
N ALA A 101 -4.50 30.56 20.55
CA ALA A 101 -3.60 29.41 20.64
C ALA A 101 -4.32 28.10 21.01
N GLU A 102 -5.38 28.17 21.83
CA GLU A 102 -6.22 27.02 22.15
C GLU A 102 -7.08 26.57 20.96
N GLU A 103 -7.63 27.53 20.20
CA GLU A 103 -8.36 27.26 18.95
C GLU A 103 -7.45 26.62 17.90
N GLU A 104 -6.24 27.16 17.69
CA GLU A 104 -5.26 26.59 16.77
C GLU A 104 -4.88 25.15 17.16
N ARG A 105 -4.66 24.89 18.45
CA ARG A 105 -4.42 23.54 18.96
C ARG A 105 -5.61 22.62 18.70
N SER A 106 -6.84 23.08 18.93
CA SER A 106 -8.05 22.28 18.68
C SER A 106 -8.16 21.90 17.21
N GLN A 107 -7.99 22.88 16.30
CA GLN A 107 -8.04 22.65 14.86
C GLN A 107 -6.96 21.67 14.40
N ALA A 108 -5.76 21.74 14.98
CA ALA A 108 -4.68 20.82 14.64
C ALA A 108 -4.97 19.38 15.11
N ILE A 109 -5.61 19.19 16.28
CA ILE A 109 -6.06 17.89 16.75
C ILE A 109 -7.16 17.32 15.84
N ASP A 110 -8.12 18.14 15.44
CA ASP A 110 -9.18 17.73 14.51
C ASP A 110 -8.59 17.29 13.17
N ALA A 111 -7.60 18.02 12.64
CA ALA A 111 -6.89 17.64 11.42
C ALA A 111 -6.16 16.29 11.53
N VAL A 112 -5.63 15.93 12.71
CA VAL A 112 -5.03 14.59 12.95
C VAL A 112 -6.10 13.50 12.90
N ALA A 113 -7.26 13.74 13.53
CA ALA A 113 -8.37 12.79 13.51
C ALA A 113 -8.90 12.58 12.07
N GLU A 114 -9.10 13.66 11.31
CA GLU A 114 -9.50 13.59 9.90
C GLU A 114 -8.48 12.85 9.04
N ALA A 115 -7.19 13.10 9.24
CA ALA A 115 -6.12 12.42 8.51
C ALA A 115 -6.07 10.92 8.83
N TYR A 116 -6.34 10.54 10.07
CA TYR A 116 -6.44 9.13 10.47
C TYR A 116 -7.67 8.46 9.85
N ASP A 117 -8.82 9.12 9.82
CA ASP A 117 -10.01 8.59 9.15
C ASP A 117 -9.78 8.38 7.65
N ALA A 118 -9.06 9.30 7.00
CA ALA A 118 -8.62 9.15 5.61
C ALA A 118 -7.68 7.95 5.44
N LEU A 119 -6.72 7.77 6.35
CA LEU A 119 -5.84 6.60 6.39
C LEU A 119 -6.64 5.30 6.54
N HIS A 120 -7.60 5.26 7.46
CA HIS A 120 -8.40 4.06 7.72
C HIS A 120 -9.26 3.68 6.51
N LYS A 121 -9.86 4.68 5.83
CA LYS A 121 -10.60 4.47 4.57
C LYS A 121 -9.70 3.96 3.45
N ALA A 122 -8.52 4.56 3.28
CA ALA A 122 -7.55 4.12 2.26
C ALA A 122 -7.02 2.70 2.54
N ALA A 123 -6.78 2.37 3.81
CA ALA A 123 -6.38 1.03 4.22
C ALA A 123 -7.46 -0.01 3.90
N ALA A 124 -8.74 0.30 4.14
CA ALA A 124 -9.86 -0.58 3.81
C ALA A 124 -9.91 -0.93 2.31
N LEU A 125 -9.66 0.04 1.43
CA LEU A 125 -9.60 -0.18 -0.03
C LEU A 125 -8.49 -1.13 -0.42
N VAL A 126 -7.32 -1.04 0.22
CA VAL A 126 -6.18 -1.91 -0.05
C VAL A 126 -6.39 -3.32 0.53
N THR A 127 -7.04 -3.44 1.71
CA THR A 127 -7.27 -4.76 2.34
C THR A 127 -8.13 -5.72 1.53
N LEU A 128 -8.99 -5.22 0.63
CA LEU A 128 -9.85 -6.06 -0.20
C LEU A 128 -9.11 -6.76 -1.34
N GLU A 129 -7.96 -6.23 -1.78
CA GLU A 129 -7.27 -6.71 -2.97
C GLU A 129 -5.74 -6.80 -2.89
N GLY A 130 -5.15 -6.42 -1.75
CA GLY A 130 -3.70 -6.39 -1.55
C GLY A 130 -3.08 -7.76 -1.19
N PRO A 131 -1.77 -7.94 -1.38
CA PRO A 131 -1.03 -9.13 -0.95
C PRO A 131 -0.88 -9.17 0.59
N ASP A 132 -0.89 -10.37 1.16
CA ASP A 132 -0.87 -10.62 2.62
C ASP A 132 0.28 -9.90 3.35
N GLU A 133 1.47 -9.82 2.75
CA GLU A 133 2.60 -9.07 3.34
C GLU A 133 2.28 -7.59 3.56
N LEU A 134 1.57 -6.96 2.61
CA LEU A 134 1.18 -5.54 2.72
C LEU A 134 0.06 -5.34 3.75
N LEU A 135 -0.77 -6.36 3.99
CA LEU A 135 -1.82 -6.33 5.01
C LEU A 135 -1.23 -6.24 6.42
N GLY A 136 -0.11 -6.94 6.70
CA GLY A 136 0.57 -6.86 7.99
C GLY A 136 1.15 -5.49 8.30
N PHE A 137 1.73 -4.82 7.29
CA PHE A 137 2.22 -3.45 7.42
C PHE A 137 1.07 -2.44 7.60
N LEU A 138 -0.06 -2.68 6.93
CA LEU A 138 -1.27 -1.86 7.06
C LEU A 138 -1.90 -1.92 8.44
N ASP A 139 -2.01 -3.12 9.01
CA ASP A 139 -2.48 -3.28 10.39
C ASP A 139 -1.58 -2.54 11.38
N SER A 140 -0.27 -2.64 11.19
CA SER A 140 0.71 -1.89 12.00
C SER A 140 0.53 -0.38 11.89
N LEU A 141 0.41 0.16 10.67
CA LEU A 141 0.22 1.59 10.43
C LEU A 141 -1.08 2.12 11.05
N THR A 142 -2.19 1.41 10.86
CA THR A 142 -3.48 1.83 11.42
C THR A 142 -3.50 1.75 12.94
N ARG A 143 -2.94 0.68 13.54
CA ARG A 143 -2.85 0.55 14.99
C ARG A 143 -1.97 1.63 15.63
N ILE A 144 -0.79 1.88 15.07
CA ILE A 144 0.11 2.93 15.60
C ILE A 144 -0.48 4.32 15.32
N GLY A 145 -1.11 4.54 14.17
CA GLY A 145 -1.81 5.78 13.84
C GLY A 145 -2.90 6.15 14.84
N ARG A 146 -3.65 5.17 15.35
CA ARG A 146 -4.62 5.38 16.44
C ARG A 146 -3.94 5.89 17.72
N SER A 147 -2.74 5.36 18.01
CA SER A 147 -1.96 5.77 19.17
C SER A 147 -1.42 7.19 19.02
N LEU A 148 -1.13 7.65 17.79
CA LEU A 148 -0.77 9.05 17.52
C LEU A 148 -1.92 10.02 17.83
N ILE A 149 -3.15 9.69 17.43
CA ILE A 149 -4.33 10.51 17.81
C ILE A 149 -4.41 10.64 19.34
N TYR A 150 -4.27 9.52 20.04
CA TYR A 150 -4.33 9.49 21.51
C TYR A 150 -3.25 10.40 22.12
N VAL A 151 -2.02 10.33 21.61
CA VAL A 151 -0.93 11.23 21.99
C VAL A 151 -1.33 12.70 21.81
N CYS A 152 -1.89 13.06 20.66
CA CYS A 152 -2.28 14.45 20.38
C CYS A 152 -3.43 14.96 21.27
N GLN A 153 -4.39 14.10 21.59
CA GLN A 153 -5.58 14.47 22.34
C GLN A 153 -5.34 14.58 23.84
N ILE A 154 -4.57 13.65 24.41
CA ILE A 154 -4.54 13.42 25.86
C ILE A 154 -3.20 13.83 26.47
N VAL A 155 -2.10 13.63 25.76
CA VAL A 155 -0.76 13.84 26.32
C VAL A 155 -0.39 15.33 26.22
N PRO A 156 -0.04 15.98 27.34
CA PRO A 156 0.51 17.33 27.32
C PRO A 156 1.79 17.41 26.47
N PRO A 157 2.04 18.53 25.78
CA PRO A 157 3.23 18.67 24.92
C PRO A 157 4.56 18.52 25.66
N ASP A 158 4.58 18.79 26.96
CA ASP A 158 5.72 18.69 27.88
C ASP A 158 5.83 17.34 28.60
N ALA A 159 4.86 16.45 28.42
CA ALA A 159 4.80 15.15 29.09
C ALA A 159 5.69 14.10 28.40
N VAL A 160 7.01 14.30 28.47
CA VAL A 160 8.02 13.40 27.88
C VAL A 160 8.01 12.00 28.50
N ASN A 161 7.57 11.89 29.77
CA ASN A 161 7.57 10.65 30.54
C ASN A 161 6.21 9.93 30.58
N GLU A 162 5.15 10.53 30.05
CA GLU A 162 3.86 9.85 29.95
C GLU A 162 4.00 8.62 29.06
N ARG A 163 3.29 7.55 29.40
CA ARG A 163 3.32 6.31 28.64
C ARG A 163 1.98 6.09 27.97
N VAL A 164 2.03 5.87 26.66
CA VAL A 164 0.88 5.57 25.83
C VAL A 164 0.91 4.09 25.46
N LEU A 165 -0.25 3.44 25.57
CA LEU A 165 -0.45 2.05 25.15
C LEU A 165 -0.57 1.99 23.62
N VAL A 166 0.34 1.27 22.96
CA VAL A 166 0.41 1.17 21.48
C VAL A 166 -0.05 -0.20 20.96
N ALA A 167 0.02 -1.22 21.80
CA ALA A 167 -0.43 -2.59 21.52
C ALA A 167 -0.85 -3.27 22.83
N GLU A 168 -1.27 -4.54 22.77
CA GLU A 168 -1.64 -5.36 23.94
C GLU A 168 -0.51 -5.37 25.00
N GLY A 169 -0.58 -4.43 25.94
CA GLY A 169 0.29 -4.35 27.12
C GLY A 169 1.57 -3.51 26.99
N GLU A 170 1.94 -3.02 25.80
CA GLU A 170 3.17 -2.22 25.65
C GLU A 170 2.90 -0.72 25.82
N ALA A 171 3.42 -0.15 26.90
CA ALA A 171 3.30 1.27 27.24
C ALA A 171 4.64 1.99 26.98
N VAL A 172 4.66 2.87 25.97
CA VAL A 172 5.87 3.55 25.49
C VAL A 172 5.70 5.07 25.50
N PRO A 173 6.79 5.85 25.58
CA PRO A 173 6.68 7.31 25.54
C PRO A 173 6.18 7.81 24.17
N PRO A 174 5.53 8.99 24.09
CA PRO A 174 5.03 9.59 22.84
C PRO A 174 6.06 9.69 21.73
N ALA A 175 7.32 9.97 22.07
CA ALA A 175 8.43 10.00 21.11
C ALA A 175 8.61 8.63 20.44
N ARG A 176 8.54 7.54 21.22
CA ARG A 176 8.65 6.18 20.69
C ARG A 176 7.47 5.79 19.82
N VAL A 177 6.25 6.23 20.14
CA VAL A 177 5.06 6.01 19.28
C VAL A 177 5.32 6.56 17.87
N ARG A 178 5.90 7.75 17.77
CA ARG A 178 6.23 8.40 16.49
C ARG A 178 7.35 7.68 15.75
N GLU A 179 8.39 7.27 16.45
CA GLU A 179 9.44 6.44 15.84
C GLU A 179 8.89 5.14 15.27
N MET A 180 8.01 4.46 16.01
CA MET A 180 7.35 3.24 15.55
C MET A 180 6.50 3.51 14.30
N TYR A 181 5.80 4.65 14.24
CA TYR A 181 5.05 5.04 13.04
C TYR A 181 5.98 5.30 11.85
N ASP A 182 7.09 6.00 12.06
CA ASP A 182 8.11 6.26 11.03
C ASP A 182 8.80 4.98 10.54
N GLU A 183 9.02 4.02 11.43
CA GLU A 183 9.52 2.67 11.10
C GLU A 183 8.50 1.90 10.25
N ALA A 184 7.22 1.91 10.65
CA ALA A 184 6.14 1.26 9.92
C ALA A 184 5.90 1.89 8.53
N GLU A 185 5.93 3.22 8.42
CA GLU A 185 5.83 3.94 7.15
C GLU A 185 6.96 3.54 6.21
N ARG A 186 8.22 3.56 6.68
CA ARG A 186 9.38 3.20 5.85
C ARG A 186 9.32 1.74 5.37
N ALA A 187 8.91 0.83 6.25
CA ALA A 187 8.74 -0.58 5.89
C ALA A 187 7.64 -0.74 4.84
N PHE A 188 6.48 -0.12 5.05
CA PHE A 188 5.36 -0.14 4.11
C PHE A 188 5.74 0.45 2.75
N VAL A 189 6.37 1.64 2.70
CA VAL A 189 6.82 2.27 1.46
C VAL A 189 7.77 1.37 0.68
N THR A 190 8.70 0.72 1.37
CA THR A 190 9.65 -0.22 0.77
C THR A 190 8.93 -1.43 0.16
N ALA A 191 8.03 -2.05 0.93
CA ALA A 191 7.26 -3.20 0.48
C ALA A 191 6.31 -2.87 -0.68
N ALA A 192 5.59 -1.75 -0.59
CA ALA A 192 4.68 -1.29 -1.63
C ALA A 192 5.42 -0.98 -2.94
N ARG A 193 6.61 -0.37 -2.87
CA ARG A 193 7.45 -0.13 -4.04
C ARG A 193 7.91 -1.43 -4.72
N ARG A 194 8.37 -2.42 -3.94
CA ARG A 194 8.75 -3.74 -4.46
C ARG A 194 7.58 -4.40 -5.19
N TYR A 195 6.42 -4.44 -4.54
CA TYR A 195 5.21 -5.00 -5.12
C TYR A 195 4.80 -4.29 -6.42
N LEU A 196 4.77 -2.96 -6.43
CA LEU A 196 4.39 -2.17 -7.60
C LEU A 196 5.40 -2.28 -8.76
N ASN A 197 6.67 -2.56 -8.47
CA ASN A 197 7.71 -2.77 -9.47
C ASN A 197 7.80 -4.23 -9.96
N GLY A 198 7.04 -5.15 -9.36
CA GLY A 198 6.98 -6.54 -9.77
C GLY A 198 8.07 -7.44 -9.16
N ASP A 199 8.75 -6.99 -8.10
CA ASP A 199 9.65 -7.86 -7.33
C ASP A 199 8.81 -8.80 -6.45
N PRO A 200 8.93 -10.13 -6.61
CA PRO A 200 8.15 -11.06 -5.81
C PRO A 200 8.58 -11.00 -4.34
N PRO A 201 7.62 -11.15 -3.40
CA PRO A 201 7.93 -11.24 -1.97
C PRO A 201 8.82 -12.47 -1.69
N GLY A 202 9.96 -12.28 -1.01
CA GLY A 202 10.84 -13.38 -0.55
C GLY A 202 12.25 -13.48 -1.16
N LEU A 203 12.73 -12.49 -1.93
CA LEU A 203 14.16 -12.39 -2.30
C LEU A 203 14.88 -11.37 -1.40
N ALA A 204 15.15 -11.76 -0.16
CA ALA A 204 16.13 -11.12 0.73
C ALA A 204 16.76 -12.18 1.63
#